data_AF-A0A820LGU1-F1
#
_entry.id   AF-A0A820LGU1-F1
#
_cell.length_a   1.000
_cell.length_b   1.000
_cell.length_c   1.000
_cell.angle_alpha   90.00
_cell.angle_beta   90.00
_cell.angle_gamma   90.00
#
_symmetry.space_group_name_H-M   'P 1'
#
loop_
_entity.id
_entity.type
_entity.pdbx_description
1 polymer ?
#
loop_
_entity_poly.entity_id
_entity_poly.type
_entity_poly.pdbx_seq_one_letter_code
_entity_poly.pdbx_strand_id
1 'polypeptide(L)'
;MAYQAFTTERQQQKLPWQIEWIWHVHRLHPVAYSNDCINQLPDHKVVDKNYIRSSMKKHQHYHSFVPFKSTKHRSTFVPSLDLASAVLRQIDFLQKFQKHNLFAMNLQRMGRDLFEKMVQNYVSFVRLANNNGIIVPTFEIDLMWHTHMRFPSSYQ
;
A
#
# COMPACT_ATOMS: atom_id res chain seq x y z
N MET A 1 -26.40 -12.89 -9.71
CA MET A 1 -25.20 -13.74 -9.71
C MET A 1 -24.28 -13.25 -8.62
N ALA A 2 -24.06 -14.09 -7.61
CA ALA A 2 -23.39 -13.72 -6.36
C ALA A 2 -21.92 -13.39 -6.62
N TYR A 3 -21.55 -12.13 -6.43
CA TYR A 3 -20.16 -11.72 -6.29
C TYR A 3 -19.68 -12.41 -5.02
N GLN A 4 -18.81 -13.41 -5.17
CA GLN A 4 -18.21 -14.13 -4.06
C GLN A 4 -17.57 -13.09 -3.13
N ALA A 5 -18.24 -12.83 -2.00
CA ALA A 5 -17.65 -12.17 -0.85
C ALA A 5 -16.45 -13.04 -0.46
N PHE A 6 -15.28 -12.66 -0.97
CA PHE A 6 -14.00 -13.26 -0.62
C PHE A 6 -13.84 -13.17 0.89
N THR A 7 -14.25 -14.22 1.60
CA THR A 7 -13.72 -14.68 2.91
C THR A 7 -13.12 -13.58 3.79
N THR A 8 -13.91 -12.54 4.07
CA THR A 8 -13.49 -11.35 4.81
C THR A 8 -13.19 -11.68 6.28
N GLU A 9 -13.79 -12.74 6.80
CA GLU A 9 -13.76 -13.10 8.23
C GLU A 9 -12.37 -13.49 8.74
N ARG A 10 -11.54 -14.17 7.94
CA ARG A 10 -10.17 -14.52 8.36
C ARG A 10 -9.18 -13.36 8.21
N GLN A 11 -9.42 -12.44 7.27
CA GLN A 11 -8.56 -11.24 7.10
C GLN A 11 -8.87 -10.15 8.14
N GLN A 12 -10.11 -10.10 8.65
CA GLN A 12 -10.55 -9.15 9.69
C GLN A 12 -10.00 -9.40 11.10
N GLN A 13 -9.20 -10.45 11.32
CA GLN A 13 -8.47 -10.65 12.57
C GLN A 13 -7.25 -9.72 12.72
N LYS A 14 -6.94 -8.94 11.67
CA LYS A 14 -5.97 -7.85 11.67
C LYS A 14 -6.70 -6.51 11.87
N LEU A 15 -5.96 -5.44 12.16
CA LEU A 15 -6.48 -4.07 12.29
C LEU A 15 -7.61 -3.80 11.28
N PRO A 16 -8.68 -3.04 11.66
CA PRO A 16 -9.78 -2.73 10.76
C PRO A 16 -9.27 -2.31 9.38
N TRP A 17 -9.79 -2.92 8.31
CA TRP A 17 -9.20 -2.81 6.98
C TRP A 17 -9.05 -1.36 6.50
N GLN A 18 -9.92 -0.45 6.96
CA GLN A 18 -9.85 0.98 6.65
C GLN A 18 -8.57 1.61 7.20
N ILE A 19 -8.17 1.26 8.43
CA ILE A 19 -6.94 1.75 9.06
C ILE A 19 -5.74 1.22 8.27
N GLU A 20 -5.70 -0.08 8.00
CA GLU A 20 -4.63 -0.69 7.20
C GLU A 20 -4.53 -0.08 5.81
N TRP A 21 -5.67 0.24 5.19
CA TRP A 21 -5.73 0.87 3.89
C TRP A 21 -5.14 2.27 3.89
N ILE A 22 -5.49 3.11 4.86
CA ILE A 22 -4.93 4.47 4.98
C ILE A 22 -3.39 4.41 5.12
N TRP A 23 -2.90 3.55 6.01
CA TRP A 23 -1.45 3.33 6.17
C TRP A 23 -0.82 2.71 4.91
N HIS A 24 -1.56 1.87 4.19
CA HIS A 24 -1.11 1.32 2.92
C HIS A 24 -0.89 2.42 1.89
N VAL A 25 -1.88 3.29 1.67
CA VAL A 25 -1.80 4.38 0.71
C VAL A 25 -0.69 5.36 1.09
N HIS A 26 -0.55 5.70 2.37
CA HIS A 26 0.52 6.59 2.81
C HIS A 26 1.92 6.04 2.46
N ARG A 27 2.16 4.74 2.67
CA ARG A 27 3.44 4.08 2.32
C ARG A 27 3.75 4.07 0.83
N LEU A 28 2.77 4.29 -0.05
CA LEU A 28 3.05 4.45 -1.48
C LEU A 28 3.73 5.80 -1.78
N HIS A 29 3.94 6.66 -0.78
CA HIS A 29 4.73 7.89 -0.88
C HIS A 29 5.86 7.82 0.15
N PRO A 30 6.92 7.04 -0.12
CA PRO A 30 7.85 6.54 0.89
C PRO A 30 8.58 7.65 1.66
N VAL A 31 8.95 8.75 0.98
CA VAL A 31 9.64 9.89 1.60
C VAL A 31 8.72 10.64 2.58
N ALA A 32 7.52 11.03 2.14
CA ALA A 32 6.52 11.69 3.00
C ALA A 32 6.17 10.80 4.19
N TYR A 33 5.94 9.51 3.92
CA TYR A 33 5.67 8.51 4.95
C TYR A 33 6.77 8.42 5.99
N SER A 34 8.02 8.30 5.55
CA SER A 34 9.18 8.21 6.44
C SER A 34 9.29 9.46 7.31
N ASN A 35 9.18 10.64 6.70
CA ASN A 35 9.26 11.91 7.41
C ASN A 35 8.13 12.08 8.44
N ASP A 36 6.89 11.75 8.09
CA ASP A 36 5.76 11.82 9.00
C ASP A 36 5.92 10.84 10.17
N CYS A 37 6.37 9.62 9.90
CA CYS A 37 6.66 8.65 10.94
C CYS A 37 7.74 9.14 11.90
N ILE A 38 8.86 9.65 11.37
CA ILE A 38 9.99 10.11 12.18
C ILE A 38 9.59 11.34 13.00
N ASN A 39 8.84 12.29 12.43
CA ASN A 39 8.56 13.57 13.08
C ASN A 39 7.36 13.53 14.03
N GLN A 40 6.39 12.64 13.80
CA GLN A 40 5.09 12.70 14.48
C GLN A 40 4.79 11.47 15.35
N LEU A 41 5.50 10.36 15.19
CA LEU A 41 5.32 9.18 16.04
C LEU A 41 6.23 9.23 17.28
N PRO A 42 5.76 8.76 18.45
CA PRO A 42 6.55 8.78 19.69
C PRO A 42 7.90 8.05 19.61
N ASP A 43 7.96 6.98 18.81
CA ASP A 43 9.16 6.16 18.69
C ASP A 43 10.14 6.66 17.63
N HIS A 44 9.79 7.73 16.90
CA HIS A 44 10.59 8.33 15.81
C HIS A 44 11.06 7.30 14.75
N LYS A 45 10.24 6.26 14.52
CA LYS A 45 10.58 5.11 13.67
C LYS A 45 9.53 4.88 12.59
N VAL A 46 9.99 4.39 11.45
CA VAL A 46 9.14 3.99 10.33
C VAL A 46 8.38 2.71 10.68
N VAL A 47 7.05 2.73 10.48
CA VAL A 47 6.18 1.57 10.75
C VAL A 47 6.05 0.71 9.49
N ASP A 48 7.04 -0.16 9.28
CA ASP A 48 7.02 -1.13 8.19
C ASP A 48 6.49 -2.52 8.64
N LYS A 49 6.49 -3.49 7.73
CA LYS A 49 6.08 -4.87 8.06
C LYS A 49 7.00 -5.53 9.10
N ASN A 50 8.27 -5.14 9.16
CA ASN A 50 9.23 -5.67 10.13
C ASN A 50 8.93 -5.11 11.53
N TYR A 51 8.62 -3.82 11.62
CA TYR A 51 8.19 -3.13 12.83
C TYR A 51 6.95 -3.79 13.45
N ILE A 52 5.92 -4.07 12.64
CA ILE A 52 4.70 -4.75 13.11
C ILE A 52 5.04 -6.14 13.68
N ARG A 53 5.94 -6.89 13.02
CA ARG A 53 6.34 -8.24 13.46
C ARG A 53 7.11 -8.22 14.78
N SER A 54 7.92 -7.19 15.03
CA SER A 54 8.66 -7.03 16.29
C SER A 54 7.84 -6.43 17.43
N SER A 55 6.87 -5.57 17.12
CA SER A 55 6.10 -4.80 18.11
C SER A 55 4.80 -5.50 18.57
N MET A 56 4.24 -6.42 17.79
CA MET A 56 3.03 -7.16 18.20
C MET A 56 3.35 -8.18 19.30
N LYS A 57 3.31 -7.74 20.57
CA LYS A 57 3.00 -8.63 21.70
C LYS A 57 1.52 -9.02 21.60
N LYS A 58 1.23 -10.34 21.56
CA LYS A 58 -0.08 -11.04 21.56
C LYS A 58 -1.25 -10.27 20.90
N HIS A 59 -1.68 -10.76 19.73
CA HIS A 59 -2.88 -10.32 18.99
C HIS A 59 -4.00 -9.77 19.90
N GLN A 60 -4.15 -8.44 19.95
CA GLN A 60 -5.37 -7.83 20.49
C GLN A 60 -6.49 -8.02 19.45
N HIS A 61 -7.64 -8.51 19.88
CA HIS A 61 -8.82 -8.62 19.05
C HIS A 61 -9.41 -7.22 18.84
N TYR A 62 -9.42 -6.75 17.59
CA TYR A 62 -10.07 -5.51 17.21
C TYR A 62 -11.45 -5.82 16.63
N HIS A 63 -12.49 -5.15 17.10
CA HIS A 63 -13.81 -5.21 16.46
C HIS A 63 -13.76 -4.50 15.10
N SER A 64 -14.33 -5.11 14.08
CA SER A 64 -14.42 -4.58 12.70
C SER A 64 -15.18 -3.25 12.60
N PHE A 65 -15.93 -2.91 13.65
CA PHE A 65 -16.67 -1.67 13.79
C PHE A 65 -16.42 -1.08 15.17
N VAL A 66 -15.65 0.01 15.23
CA VAL A 66 -15.55 0.85 16.42
C VAL A 66 -16.48 2.04 16.18
N PRO A 67 -17.64 2.15 16.86
CA PRO A 67 -18.52 3.29 16.67
C PRO A 67 -17.73 4.58 16.95
N PHE A 68 -17.77 5.51 15.99
CA PHE A 68 -17.09 6.79 16.07
C PHE A 68 -17.67 7.59 17.22
N LYS A 69 -17.07 7.49 18.41
CA LYS A 69 -17.33 8.44 19.49
C LYS A 69 -16.55 9.70 19.12
N SER A 70 -17.28 10.74 18.74
CA SER A 70 -16.76 12.11 18.57
C SER A 70 -16.21 12.60 19.91
N THR A 71 -15.02 12.13 20.24
CA THR A 71 -14.18 12.71 21.26
C THR A 71 -13.49 13.89 20.58
N LYS A 72 -13.46 15.05 21.25
CA LYS A 72 -12.72 16.24 20.79
C LYS A 72 -11.19 16.01 20.83
N HIS A 73 -10.72 14.83 20.45
CA HIS A 73 -9.31 14.54 20.30
C HIS A 73 -8.83 15.26 19.04
N ARG A 74 -8.03 16.31 19.24
CA ARG A 74 -7.15 16.81 18.19
C ARG A 74 -6.31 15.63 17.70
N SER A 75 -6.33 15.33 16.40
CA SER A 75 -5.41 14.31 15.87
C SER A 75 -3.99 14.81 16.12
N THR A 76 -3.18 13.99 16.77
CA THR A 76 -1.76 14.28 16.99
C THR A 76 -0.93 13.99 15.73
N PHE A 77 -1.48 13.19 14.82
CA PHE A 77 -0.88 12.87 13.53
C PHE A 77 -1.60 13.63 12.42
N VAL A 78 -0.83 14.40 11.64
CA VAL A 78 -1.29 15.17 10.48
C VAL A 78 -0.37 14.80 9.32
N PRO A 79 -0.79 13.90 8.41
CA PRO A 79 0.03 13.51 7.28
C PRO A 79 0.40 14.74 6.44
N SER A 80 1.66 14.83 6.00
CA SER A 80 2.11 15.88 5.07
C SER A 80 1.50 15.73 3.68
N LEU A 81 0.95 14.56 3.39
CA LEU A 81 0.29 14.18 2.15
C LEU A 81 -1.23 14.33 2.25
N ASP A 82 -1.87 14.84 1.18
CA ASP A 82 -3.31 14.71 0.99
C ASP A 82 -3.70 13.23 0.77
N LEU A 83 -3.95 12.54 1.88
CA LEU A 83 -4.34 11.14 1.90
C LEU A 83 -5.71 10.91 1.24
N ALA A 84 -6.62 11.88 1.27
CA ALA A 84 -7.93 11.72 0.63
C ALA A 84 -7.75 11.60 -0.89
N SER A 85 -7.02 12.53 -1.49
CA SER A 85 -6.69 12.46 -2.92
C SER A 85 -5.86 11.23 -3.27
N ALA A 86 -4.90 10.84 -2.41
CA ALA A 86 -4.10 9.64 -2.64
C ALA A 86 -4.97 8.37 -2.62
N VAL A 87 -5.93 8.26 -1.70
CA VAL A 87 -6.89 7.16 -1.63
C VAL A 87 -7.75 7.11 -2.88
N LEU A 88 -8.26 8.25 -3.35
CA LEU A 88 -9.07 8.31 -4.58
C LEU A 88 -8.30 7.84 -5.81
N ARG A 89 -7.03 8.23 -5.96
CA ARG A 89 -6.16 7.73 -7.04
C ARG A 89 -5.98 6.20 -6.98
N GLN A 90 -5.79 5.65 -5.79
CA GLN A 90 -5.65 4.21 -5.60
C GLN A 90 -6.95 3.44 -5.88
N ILE A 91 -8.11 4.01 -5.54
CA ILE A 91 -9.41 3.43 -5.89
C ILE A 91 -9.59 3.40 -7.42
N ASP A 92 -9.31 4.49 -8.12
CA ASP A 92 -9.39 4.55 -9.59
C ASP A 92 -8.46 3.52 -10.25
N PHE A 93 -7.21 3.40 -9.78
CA PHE A 93 -6.29 2.35 -10.22
C PHE A 93 -6.90 0.96 -10.02
N LEU A 94 -7.39 0.65 -8.82
CA LEU A 94 -7.96 -0.67 -8.52
C LEU A 94 -9.18 -1.00 -9.39
N GLN A 95 -10.06 -0.03 -9.64
CA GLN A 95 -11.22 -0.20 -10.53
C GLN A 95 -10.80 -0.54 -11.96
N LYS A 96 -9.74 0.11 -12.47
CA LYS A 96 -9.19 -0.18 -13.79
C LYS A 96 -8.48 -1.53 -13.81
N PHE A 97 -7.69 -1.82 -12.78
CA PHE A 97 -6.89 -3.04 -12.67
C PHE A 97 -7.73 -4.30 -12.51
N GLN A 98 -8.92 -4.22 -11.90
CA GLN A 98 -9.86 -5.35 -11.75
C GLN A 98 -10.21 -6.05 -13.08
N LYS A 99 -10.17 -5.33 -14.20
CA LYS A 99 -10.46 -5.87 -15.54
C LYS A 99 -9.22 -6.47 -16.21
N HIS A 100 -8.05 -6.32 -15.62
CA HIS A 100 -6.78 -6.76 -16.20
C HIS A 100 -6.51 -8.23 -15.89
N ASN A 101 -5.95 -8.98 -16.85
CA ASN A 101 -5.68 -10.42 -16.70
C ASN A 101 -4.80 -10.76 -15.49
N LEU A 102 -3.86 -9.87 -15.13
CA LEU A 102 -3.00 -10.04 -13.96
C LEU A 102 -3.78 -10.07 -12.63
N PHE A 103 -4.94 -9.42 -12.55
CA PHE A 103 -5.74 -9.39 -11.34
C PHE A 103 -6.22 -10.78 -10.93
N ALA A 104 -6.61 -11.59 -11.93
CA ALA A 104 -7.05 -12.98 -11.72
C ALA A 104 -5.88 -13.98 -11.72
N MET A 105 -4.66 -13.53 -12.04
CA MET A 105 -3.52 -14.42 -12.20
C MET A 105 -2.99 -14.86 -10.84
N ASN A 106 -2.74 -16.17 -10.69
CA ASN A 106 -2.13 -16.68 -9.48
C ASN A 106 -0.62 -16.41 -9.50
N LEU A 107 -0.20 -15.33 -8.85
CA LEU A 107 1.20 -14.93 -8.72
C LEU A 107 2.09 -16.00 -8.06
N GLN A 108 1.55 -16.87 -7.20
CA GLN A 108 2.33 -17.96 -6.59
C GLN A 108 2.64 -19.09 -7.58
N ARG A 109 1.83 -19.21 -8.63
CA ARG A 109 2.04 -20.15 -9.75
C ARG A 109 2.69 -19.47 -10.96
N MET A 110 3.03 -18.19 -10.85
CA MET A 110 3.77 -17.50 -11.89
C MET A 110 5.13 -18.18 -12.08
N GLY A 111 5.45 -18.52 -13.33
CA GLY A 111 6.79 -19.01 -13.66
C GLY A 111 7.84 -17.94 -13.34
N ARG A 112 8.97 -18.35 -12.78
CA ARG A 112 10.08 -17.44 -12.42
C ARG A 112 10.47 -16.52 -13.58
N ASP A 113 10.52 -17.07 -14.79
CA ASP A 113 10.88 -16.34 -16.01
C ASP A 113 9.94 -15.16 -16.30
N LEU A 114 8.63 -15.31 -16.05
CA LEU A 114 7.67 -14.23 -16.25
C LEU A 114 7.88 -13.12 -15.22
N PHE A 115 8.11 -13.48 -13.95
CA PHE A 115 8.39 -12.51 -12.90
C PHE A 115 9.68 -11.72 -13.19
N GLU A 116 10.75 -12.41 -13.58
CA GLU A 116 12.02 -11.77 -13.96
C GLU A 116 11.83 -10.81 -15.14
N LYS A 117 11.04 -11.20 -16.14
CA LYS A 117 10.69 -10.32 -17.26
C LYS A 117 9.92 -9.08 -16.81
N MET A 118 8.96 -9.21 -15.89
CA MET A 118 8.25 -8.05 -15.34
C MET A 118 9.19 -7.09 -14.62
N VAL A 119 10.15 -7.61 -13.85
CA VAL A 119 11.18 -6.80 -13.18
C VAL A 119 12.08 -6.10 -14.21
N GLN A 120 12.53 -6.80 -15.25
CA GLN A 120 13.35 -6.22 -16.32
C GLN A 120 12.61 -5.11 -17.09
N ASN A 121 11.33 -5.31 -17.38
CA ASN A 121 10.47 -4.31 -18.02
C ASN A 121 10.33 -3.06 -17.14
N TYR A 122 10.11 -3.25 -15.84
CA TYR A 122 10.06 -2.17 -14.86
C TYR A 122 11.37 -1.36 -14.84
N VAL A 123 12.52 -2.03 -14.74
CA VAL A 123 13.84 -1.36 -14.74
C VAL A 123 14.08 -0.59 -16.04
N SER A 124 13.72 -1.20 -17.18
CA SER A 124 13.84 -0.55 -18.49
C SER A 124 12.95 0.68 -18.59
N PHE A 125 11.72 0.60 -18.09
CA PHE A 125 10.81 1.74 -18.03
C PHE A 125 11.36 2.89 -17.18
N VAL A 126 11.90 2.61 -16.00
CA VAL A 126 12.52 3.66 -15.14
C VAL A 126 13.68 4.35 -15.86
N ARG A 127 14.52 3.59 -16.59
CA ARG A 127 15.60 4.17 -17.40
C ARG A 127 15.07 5.05 -18.53
N LEU A 128 13.97 4.65 -19.17
CA LEU A 128 13.33 5.45 -20.22
C LEU A 128 12.66 6.70 -19.66
N ALA A 129 12.06 6.62 -18.47
CA ALA A 129 11.37 7.75 -17.82
C ALA A 129 12.33 8.92 -17.55
N ASN A 130 13.61 8.62 -17.33
CA ASN A 130 14.65 9.63 -17.11
C ASN A 130 14.96 10.47 -18.36
N ASN A 131 14.44 10.15 -19.54
CA ASN A 131 14.74 10.85 -20.79
C ASN A 131 13.76 11.99 -21.14
N ASN A 132 13.19 12.70 -20.15
CA ASN A 132 12.27 13.86 -20.29
C ASN A 132 11.02 13.65 -21.18
N GLY A 133 10.75 12.44 -21.67
CA GLY A 133 9.55 12.10 -22.41
C GLY A 133 8.37 11.77 -21.49
N ILE A 134 7.15 12.13 -21.90
CA ILE A 134 5.94 11.67 -21.21
C ILE A 134 5.73 10.20 -21.60
N ILE A 135 6.01 9.30 -20.66
CA ILE A 135 5.71 7.88 -20.82
C ILE A 135 4.66 7.45 -19.80
N VAL A 136 3.68 6.67 -20.25
CA VAL A 136 2.60 6.14 -19.41
C VAL A 136 2.95 4.70 -19.05
N PRO A 137 3.00 4.33 -17.76
CA PRO A 137 3.28 2.95 -17.37
C PRO A 137 2.12 2.04 -17.75
N THR A 138 2.44 0.80 -18.14
CA THR A 138 1.44 -0.27 -18.22
C THR A 138 1.04 -0.71 -16.81
N PHE A 139 -0.07 -1.47 -16.67
CA PHE A 139 -0.49 -2.00 -15.36
C PHE A 139 0.57 -2.87 -14.70
N GLU A 140 1.36 -3.63 -15.47
CA GLU A 140 2.48 -4.43 -14.95
C GLU A 140 3.54 -3.55 -14.30
N ILE A 141 3.94 -2.49 -15.01
CA ILE A 141 4.96 -1.55 -14.57
C ILE A 141 4.46 -0.78 -13.35
N ASP A 142 3.22 -0.32 -13.36
CA ASP A 142 2.62 0.42 -12.25
C ASP A 142 2.46 -0.48 -10.99
N LEU A 143 2.10 -1.75 -11.17
CA LEU A 143 2.08 -2.72 -10.08
C LEU A 143 3.47 -2.97 -9.48
N MET A 144 4.50 -3.12 -10.32
CA MET A 144 5.89 -3.25 -9.87
C MET A 144 6.36 -1.98 -9.15
N TRP A 145 6.00 -0.80 -9.66
CA TRP A 145 6.30 0.49 -9.04
C TRP A 145 5.68 0.62 -7.65
N HIS A 146 4.36 0.37 -7.51
CA HIS A 146 3.68 0.36 -6.21
C HIS A 146 4.30 -0.65 -5.24
N THR A 147 4.77 -1.81 -5.73
CA THR A 147 5.44 -2.82 -4.92
C THR A 147 6.81 -2.32 -4.44
N HIS A 148 7.59 -1.69 -5.31
CA HIS A 148 8.90 -1.12 -4.98
C HIS A 148 8.78 -0.06 -3.85
N MET A 149 7.78 0.82 -3.92
CA MET A 149 7.54 1.85 -2.91
C MET A 149 7.16 1.29 -1.52
N ARG A 150 6.88 -0.01 -1.38
CA ARG A 150 6.52 -0.65 -0.10
C ARG A 150 7.66 -0.77 0.91
N PHE A 151 8.88 -0.36 0.54
CA PHE A 151 10.05 -0.39 1.41
C PHE A 151 10.56 1.04 1.65
N PRO A 152 9.83 1.87 2.42
CA PRO A 152 10.18 3.28 2.62
C PRO A 152 11.59 3.48 3.19
N SER A 153 12.10 2.54 3.98
CA SER A 153 13.48 2.57 4.50
C SER A 153 14.56 2.58 3.41
N SER A 154 14.24 2.15 2.19
CA SER A 154 15.16 2.19 1.04
C SER A 154 15.16 3.52 0.29
N TYR A 155 14.32 4.49 0.70
CA TYR A 155 14.17 5.81 0.07
C TYR A 155 14.68 6.97 0.95
N GLN A 156 15.47 6.64 1.98
CA GLN A 156 16.10 7.60 2.89
C GLN A 156 17.42 8.12 2.34
#